data_AF-A0A851MAD8-F1
#
_entry.id   AF-A0A851MAD8-F1
#
_cell.length_a   1.000
_cell.length_b   1.000
_cell.length_c   1.000
_cell.angle_alpha   90.00
_cell.angle_beta   90.00
_cell.angle_gamma   90.00
#
_symmetry.space_group_name_H-M   'P 1'
#
loop_
_entity.id
_entity.type
_entity.pdbx_description
1 polymer ?
#
loop_
_entity_poly.entity_id
_entity_poly.type
_entity_poly.pdbx_seq_one_letter_code
_entity_poly.pdbx_strand_id
1 'polypeptide(L)'
;SVQEFMTFTSQLIAERSALGSRASVKEQEYLCHVYVRNDGLAGVVIADNEYPQRVCFTLLDKVLDEFSRQVSKMDWPSGSPATISYSALDGYLSKYQVHPP
;
A
#
# COMPACT_ATOMS: atom_id res chain seq x y z
N SER A 1 -9.90 -16.34 -5.04
CA SER A 1 -10.96 -15.48 -4.44
C SER A 1 -10.60 -14.00 -4.63
N VAL A 2 -11.45 -13.05 -4.21
CA VAL A 2 -11.18 -11.60 -4.33
C VAL A 2 -9.88 -11.17 -3.63
N GLN A 3 -9.56 -11.77 -2.48
CA GLN A 3 -8.34 -11.46 -1.75
C GLN A 3 -7.08 -11.86 -2.53
N GLU A 4 -7.06 -13.05 -3.14
CA GLU A 4 -5.94 -13.50 -3.98
C GLU A 4 -5.74 -12.58 -5.19
N PHE A 5 -6.83 -12.13 -5.79
CA PHE A 5 -6.80 -11.16 -6.88
C PHE A 5 -6.17 -9.83 -6.42
N MET A 6 -6.62 -9.27 -5.29
CA MET A 6 -6.06 -8.03 -4.74
C MET A 6 -4.56 -8.15 -4.44
N THR A 7 -4.13 -9.28 -3.87
CA THR A 7 -2.71 -9.56 -3.59
C THR A 7 -1.90 -9.64 -4.88
N PHE A 8 -2.36 -10.40 -5.87
CA PHE A 8 -1.68 -10.53 -7.17
C PHE A 8 -1.57 -9.19 -7.89
N THR A 9 -2.68 -8.44 -7.97
CA THR A 9 -2.72 -7.12 -8.61
C THR A 9 -1.80 -6.13 -7.90
N SER A 10 -1.77 -6.14 -6.57
CA SER A 10 -0.87 -5.28 -5.79
C SER A 10 0.60 -5.60 -6.07
N GLN A 11 0.95 -6.88 -6.10
CA GLN A 11 2.32 -7.31 -6.43
C GLN A 11 2.71 -6.87 -7.84
N LEU A 12 1.87 -7.16 -8.84
CA LEU A 12 2.14 -6.80 -10.24
C LEU A 12 2.32 -5.30 -10.42
N ILE A 13 1.47 -4.47 -9.81
CA ILE A 13 1.55 -3.01 -9.90
C ILE A 13 2.84 -2.51 -9.24
N ALA A 14 3.20 -3.04 -8.06
CA ALA A 14 4.44 -2.66 -7.39
C ALA A 14 5.68 -3.00 -8.23
N GLU A 15 5.74 -4.20 -8.82
CA GLU A 15 6.86 -4.65 -9.67
C GLU A 15 7.01 -3.85 -10.96
N ARG A 16 5.90 -3.33 -11.51
CA ARG A 16 5.89 -2.56 -12.76
C ARG A 16 6.07 -1.05 -12.54
N SER A 17 6.00 -0.59 -11.30
CA SER A 17 6.13 0.82 -10.96
C SER A 17 7.61 1.19 -10.79
N ALA A 18 8.00 2.37 -11.28
CA ALA A 18 9.37 2.86 -11.14
C ALA A 18 9.67 3.27 -9.69
N LEU A 19 10.93 3.14 -9.27
CA LEU A 19 11.39 3.69 -7.99
C LEU A 19 11.11 5.20 -7.92
N GLY A 20 10.62 5.66 -6.76
CA GLY A 20 10.30 7.07 -6.53
C GLY A 20 8.99 7.54 -7.18
N SER A 21 8.18 6.64 -7.76
CA SER A 21 6.96 7.00 -8.47
C SER A 21 5.69 6.82 -7.63
N ARG A 22 4.67 7.62 -7.96
CA ARG A 22 3.30 7.48 -7.49
C ARG A 22 2.38 7.37 -8.70
N ALA A 23 1.49 6.37 -8.70
CA ALA A 23 0.58 6.14 -9.81
C ALA A 23 -0.78 5.61 -9.31
N SER A 24 -1.80 5.73 -10.15
CA SER A 24 -3.09 5.09 -9.95
C SER A 24 -3.42 4.26 -11.18
N VAL A 25 -3.79 3.00 -10.99
CA VAL A 25 -4.14 2.05 -12.05
C VAL A 25 -5.59 1.67 -11.88
N LYS A 26 -6.40 1.84 -12.92
CA LYS A 26 -7.79 1.40 -12.92
C LYS A 26 -7.85 -0.08 -13.28
N GLU A 27 -8.47 -0.87 -12.41
CA GLU A 27 -8.67 -2.31 -12.59
C GLU A 27 -10.14 -2.62 -12.35
N GLN A 28 -10.89 -2.84 -13.42
CA GLN A 28 -12.36 -3.00 -13.39
C GLN A 28 -13.05 -1.81 -12.69
N GLU A 29 -13.74 -2.06 -11.58
CA GLU A 29 -14.46 -1.06 -10.76
C GLU A 29 -13.57 -0.44 -9.67
N TYR A 30 -12.32 -0.91 -9.52
CA TYR A 30 -11.39 -0.46 -8.50
C TYR A 30 -10.30 0.47 -9.05
N LEU A 31 -9.80 1.35 -8.18
CA LEU A 31 -8.58 2.11 -8.36
C LEU A 31 -7.50 1.58 -7.42
N CYS A 32 -6.37 1.18 -8.00
CA CYS A 32 -5.18 0.74 -7.30
C CYS A 32 -4.17 1.90 -7.26
N HIS A 33 -3.96 2.48 -6.09
CA HIS A 33 -2.97 3.54 -5.88
C HIS A 33 -1.67 2.93 -5.36
N VAL A 34 -0.57 3.23 -6.03
CA VAL A 34 0.76 2.72 -5.68
C VAL A 34 1.71 3.87 -5.36
N TYR A 35 2.52 3.69 -4.33
CA TYR A 35 3.67 4.51 -4.06
C TYR A 35 4.90 3.63 -3.86
N VAL A 36 5.90 3.78 -4.74
CA VAL A 36 7.22 3.17 -4.59
C VAL A 36 8.22 4.23 -4.15
N ARG A 37 8.77 4.09 -2.94
CA ARG A 37 9.80 5.00 -2.41
C ARG A 37 11.15 4.76 -3.07
N ASN A 38 12.03 5.76 -3.01
CA ASN A 38 13.41 5.65 -3.52
C ASN A 38 14.28 4.65 -2.74
N ASP A 39 13.87 4.28 -1.53
CA ASP A 39 14.58 3.29 -0.72
C ASP A 39 14.16 1.84 -1.01
N GLY A 40 13.25 1.62 -1.95
CA GLY A 40 12.77 0.32 -2.38
C GLY A 40 11.52 -0.17 -1.66
N LEU A 41 10.97 0.60 -0.71
CA LEU A 41 9.73 0.25 -0.03
C LEU A 41 8.52 0.69 -0.85
N ALA A 42 7.59 -0.24 -1.13
CA ALA A 42 6.38 0.03 -1.89
C ALA A 42 5.12 -0.22 -1.06
N GLY A 43 4.07 0.56 -1.33
CA GLY A 43 2.73 0.35 -0.78
C GLY A 43 1.68 0.46 -1.86
N VAL A 44 0.63 -0.35 -1.75
CA VAL A 44 -0.53 -0.33 -2.64
C VAL A 44 -1.80 -0.22 -1.80
N VAL A 45 -2.71 0.66 -2.21
CA VAL A 45 -4.07 0.77 -1.67
C VAL A 45 -5.05 0.54 -2.81
N ILE A 46 -6.00 -0.37 -2.62
CA ILE A 46 -7.08 -0.62 -3.57
C ILE A 46 -8.34 -0.01 -2.97
N ALA A 47 -9.00 0.88 -3.72
CA ALA A 47 -10.23 1.54 -3.31
C ALA A 47 -11.22 1.56 -4.48
N ASP A 48 -12.48 1.89 -4.21
CA ASP A 48 -13.43 2.23 -5.27
C ASP A 48 -13.07 3.58 -5.93
N ASN A 49 -13.79 3.93 -6.99
CA ASN A 49 -13.59 5.19 -7.72
C ASN A 49 -14.13 6.43 -6.97
N GLU A 50 -14.96 6.25 -5.96
CA GLU A 50 -15.57 7.34 -5.19
C GLU A 50 -14.64 7.81 -4.07
N TYR A 51 -13.76 6.92 -3.60
CA TYR A 51 -12.80 7.18 -2.55
C TYR A 51 -11.72 8.18 -3.01
N PRO A 52 -11.50 9.30 -2.29
CA PRO A 52 -10.61 10.35 -2.79
C PRO A 52 -9.16 9.89 -2.91
N GLN A 53 -8.59 10.02 -4.11
CA GLN A 53 -7.18 9.72 -4.40
C GLN A 53 -6.21 10.39 -3.41
N ARG A 54 -6.48 11.63 -2.98
CA ARG A 54 -5.64 12.35 -2.00
C ARG A 54 -5.54 11.58 -0.68
N VAL A 55 -6.64 10.99 -0.23
CA VAL A 55 -6.69 10.24 1.02
C VAL A 55 -5.90 8.93 0.88
N CYS A 56 -5.98 8.25 -0.27
CA CYS A 56 -5.15 7.07 -0.57
C CYS A 56 -3.65 7.35 -0.46
N PHE A 57 -3.17 8.42 -1.11
CA PHE A 57 -1.74 8.76 -1.04
C PHE A 57 -1.31 9.24 0.35
N THR A 58 -2.19 9.95 1.06
CA THR A 58 -1.94 10.31 2.48
C THR A 58 -1.81 9.07 3.36
N LEU A 59 -2.66 8.06 3.14
CA LEU A 59 -2.59 6.79 3.84
C LEU A 59 -1.29 6.04 3.52
N LEU A 60 -0.93 5.94 2.24
CA LEU A 60 0.32 5.32 1.79
C LEU A 60 1.54 5.97 2.44
N ASP A 61 1.63 7.31 2.43
CA ASP A 61 2.75 8.03 3.03
C ASP A 61 2.89 7.69 4.53
N LYS A 62 1.79 7.68 5.28
CA LYS A 62 1.81 7.36 6.72
C LYS A 62 2.18 5.91 7.00
N VAL A 63 1.58 4.97 6.28
CA VAL A 63 1.84 3.54 6.48
C VAL A 63 3.28 3.20 6.16
N LEU A 64 3.83 3.75 5.07
CA LEU A 64 5.21 3.50 4.66
C LEU A 64 6.20 4.15 5.62
N ASP A 65 5.93 5.36 6.12
CA ASP A 65 6.77 6.01 7.14
C ASP A 65 6.78 5.18 8.43
N GLU A 66 5.60 4.83 8.96
CA GLU A 66 5.45 4.06 10.20
C GLU A 66 6.09 2.67 10.10
N PHE A 67 5.85 1.96 8.99
CA PHE A 67 6.48 0.66 8.73
C PHE A 67 8.01 0.77 8.75
N SER A 68 8.58 1.79 8.09
CA SER A 68 10.04 1.98 8.03
C SER A 68 10.68 2.36 9.39
N ARG A 69 9.88 2.82 10.36
CA ARG A 69 10.33 3.08 11.74
C ARG A 69 10.35 1.82 12.61
N GLN A 70 9.47 0.86 12.33
CA GLN A 70 9.31 -0.36 13.13
C GLN A 70 10.06 -1.55 12.54
N VAL A 71 10.20 -1.61 11.22
CA VAL A 71 10.83 -2.71 10.50
C VAL A 71 12.11 -2.24 9.84
N SER A 72 13.23 -2.82 10.24
CA SER A 72 14.55 -2.47 9.70
C SER A 72 14.61 -2.72 8.21
N LYS A 73 15.26 -1.81 7.48
CA LYS A 73 15.50 -1.95 6.04
C LYS A 73 16.28 -3.22 5.66
N MET A 74 17.07 -3.76 6.58
CA MET A 74 17.80 -5.01 6.36
C MET A 74 16.87 -6.22 6.26
N ASP A 75 15.68 -6.15 6.85
CA ASP A 75 14.72 -7.25 6.91
C ASP A 75 13.75 -7.26 5.71
N TRP A 76 13.68 -6.17 4.92
CA TRP A 76 12.73 -6.06 3.81
C TRP A 76 12.96 -7.11 2.70
N PRO A 77 14.21 -7.39 2.23
CA PRO A 77 14.42 -8.29 1.10
C PRO A 77 14.06 -9.77 1.37
N SER A 78 14.18 -10.21 2.62
CA SER A 78 13.85 -11.57 3.06
C SER A 78 12.57 -11.64 3.91
N GLY A 79 11.90 -10.50 4.06
CA GLY A 79 10.69 -10.34 4.85
C GLY A 79 9.51 -11.11 4.24
N SER A 80 8.63 -11.59 5.12
CA SER A 80 7.38 -12.24 4.75
C SER A 80 6.31 -11.85 5.77
N PRO A 81 5.01 -12.05 5.48
CA PRO A 81 3.95 -11.82 6.47
C PRO A 81 4.12 -12.62 7.78
N ALA A 82 4.87 -13.73 7.76
CA ALA A 82 5.14 -14.55 8.94
C ALA A 82 6.35 -14.06 9.75
N THR A 83 7.27 -13.31 9.14
CA THR A 83 8.52 -12.85 9.79
C THR A 83 8.49 -11.37 10.16
N ILE A 84 7.70 -10.57 9.46
CA ILE A 84 7.54 -9.14 9.72
C ILE A 84 6.38 -8.91 10.70
N SER A 85 6.71 -8.45 11.90
CA SER A 85 5.72 -8.08 12.91
C SER A 85 5.30 -6.62 12.74
N TYR A 86 4.24 -6.37 11.98
CA TYR A 86 3.63 -5.05 11.82
C TYR A 86 2.09 -5.17 11.83
N SER A 87 1.46 -4.79 12.94
CA SER A 87 0.03 -4.98 13.16
C SER A 87 -0.83 -3.73 12.93
N ALA A 88 -0.23 -2.63 12.46
CA ALA A 88 -0.95 -1.36 12.33
C ALA A 88 -1.83 -1.27 11.07
N LEU A 89 -1.64 -2.14 10.08
CA LEU A 89 -2.37 -2.09 8.80
C LEU A 89 -3.88 -2.14 8.97
N ASP A 90 -4.40 -3.07 9.77
CA ASP A 90 -5.84 -3.23 9.98
C ASP A 90 -6.45 -2.00 10.65
N GLY A 91 -5.73 -1.40 11.59
CA GLY A 91 -6.13 -0.15 12.25
C GLY A 91 -6.17 1.03 11.28
N TYR A 92 -5.18 1.13 10.40
CA TYR A 92 -5.15 2.13 9.33
C TYR A 92 -6.30 1.94 8.34
N LEU A 93 -6.52 0.74 7.83
CA LEU A 93 -7.62 0.44 6.91
C LEU A 93 -8.97 0.81 7.52
N SER A 94 -9.22 0.41 8.78
CA SER A 94 -10.46 0.69 9.50
C SER A 94 -10.67 2.19 9.72
N LYS A 95 -9.63 2.90 10.18
CA LYS A 95 -9.70 4.35 10.44
C LYS A 95 -9.98 5.16 9.19
N TYR A 96 -9.49 4.71 8.05
CA TYR A 96 -9.62 5.40 6.77
C TYR A 96 -10.90 5.02 6.00
N GLN A 97 -11.72 4.07 6.47
CA GLN A 97 -13.06 3.81 5.89
C GLN A 97 -14.04 4.96 6.13
N VAL A 98 -13.92 5.66 7.26
CA VAL A 98 -14.80 6.78 7.60
C VAL A 98 -14.07 8.05 7.22
N HIS A 99 -14.56 8.75 6.20
CA HIS A 99 -14.00 10.03 5.74
C HIS A 99 -13.54 10.88 6.93
N PRO A 100 -12.22 11.10 7.13
CA PRO A 100 -11.80 12.12 8.07
C PRO A 100 -12.27 13.48 7.53
N PRO A 101 -12.76 14.37 8.40
CA PRO A 101 -13.33 15.66 8.01
C PRO A 101 -12.36 16.54 7.21
#